data_AF-A0ABD1YPJ0-F1
#
_entry.id   AF-A0ABD1YPJ0-F1
#
_cell.length_a   1.000
_cell.length_b   1.000
_cell.length_c   1.000
_cell.angle_alpha   90.00
_cell.angle_beta   90.00
_cell.angle_gamma   90.00
#
_symmetry.space_group_name_H-M   'P 1'
#
loop_
_entity.id
_entity.type
_entity.pdbx_description
1 polymer ?
#
loop_
_entity_poly.entity_id
_entity_poly.type
_entity_poly.pdbx_seq_one_letter_code
_entity_poly.pdbx_strand_id
1 'polypeptide(L)'
;MLECSTLRRRSRAEWAEKGETCSKYFFATLKAKQLQERMNSLRDEEDREIRDEETILNYVYKYYADLYTQPAISAAHRQEQEEELTLID
;
A
#
# COMPACT_ATOMS: atom_id res chain seq x y z
N MET A 1 -26.49 0.46 -26.05
CA MET A 1 -25.27 0.25 -25.23
C MET A 1 -23.94 0.51 -25.97
N LEU A 2 -23.92 0.91 -27.26
CA LEU A 2 -22.70 1.12 -28.06
C LEU A 2 -22.02 2.51 -27.91
N GLU A 3 -22.74 3.51 -27.39
CA GLU A 3 -22.28 4.92 -27.35
C GLU A 3 -21.19 5.19 -26.30
N CYS A 4 -21.17 4.46 -25.18
CA CYS A 4 -20.25 4.78 -24.08
C CYS A 4 -18.78 4.43 -24.42
N SER A 5 -18.55 3.35 -25.17
CA SER A 5 -17.20 2.92 -25.55
C SER A 5 -16.54 3.85 -26.57
N THR A 6 -17.31 4.43 -27.49
CA THR A 6 -16.80 5.34 -28.53
C THR A 6 -16.40 6.68 -27.92
N LEU A 7 -17.23 7.22 -27.02
CA LEU A 7 -16.93 8.44 -26.26
C LEU A 7 -15.66 8.30 -25.42
N ARG A 8 -15.49 7.17 -24.73
CA ARG A 8 -14.30 6.90 -23.90
C ARG A 8 -13.01 6.83 -24.73
N ARG A 9 -13.07 6.29 -25.96
CA ARG A 9 -11.91 6.27 -26.89
C ARG A 9 -11.55 7.66 -27.39
N ARG A 10 -12.55 8.50 -27.71
CA ARG A 10 -12.33 9.88 -28.16
C ARG A 10 -11.69 10.75 -27.08
N SER A 11 -12.19 10.68 -25.85
CA SER A 11 -11.60 11.44 -24.73
C SER A 11 -10.15 11.01 -24.42
N ARG A 12 -9.80 9.75 -24.64
CA ARG A 12 -8.42 9.25 -24.53
C ARG A 12 -7.51 9.80 -25.62
N ALA A 13 -7.98 9.76 -26.87
CA ALA A 13 -7.25 10.30 -28.01
C ALA A 13 -7.02 11.81 -27.85
N GLU A 14 -8.05 12.55 -27.43
CA GLU A 14 -7.97 13.98 -27.18
C GLU A 14 -6.96 14.32 -26.08
N TRP A 15 -6.91 13.55 -24.99
CA TRP A 15 -5.90 13.74 -23.94
C TRP A 15 -4.48 13.43 -24.42
N ALA A 16 -4.32 12.40 -25.27
CA ALA A 16 -3.02 12.07 -25.86
C ALA A 16 -2.53 13.15 -26.85
N GLU A 17 -3.44 13.75 -27.62
CA GLU A 17 -3.13 14.79 -28.61
C GLU A 17 -2.89 16.17 -27.98
N LYS A 18 -3.73 16.57 -27.01
CA LYS A 18 -3.68 17.91 -26.38
C LYS A 18 -2.73 17.98 -25.18
N GLY A 19 -2.11 16.87 -24.81
CA GLY A 19 -1.22 16.76 -23.65
C GLY A 19 -1.95 16.67 -22.31
N GLU A 20 -1.17 16.61 -21.23
CA GLU A 20 -1.62 16.42 -19.84
C GLU A 20 -2.38 17.65 -19.30
N THR A 21 -3.57 17.87 -19.84
CA THR A 21 -4.50 18.87 -19.34
C THR A 21 -5.40 18.26 -18.28
N CYS A 22 -5.80 19.07 -17.29
CA CYS A 22 -6.77 18.73 -16.23
C CYS A 22 -8.19 18.55 -16.80
N SER A 23 -8.37 17.58 -17.69
CA SER A 23 -9.63 17.22 -18.32
C SER A 23 -10.49 16.35 -17.39
N LYS A 24 -11.79 16.25 -17.67
CA LYS A 24 -12.68 15.32 -16.97
C LYS A 24 -12.17 13.87 -17.06
N TYR A 25 -11.57 13.51 -18.20
CA TYR A 25 -10.96 12.19 -18.40
C TYR A 25 -9.75 11.97 -17.49
N PHE A 26 -8.89 12.98 -17.35
CA PHE A 26 -7.74 12.95 -16.43
C PHE A 26 -8.20 12.73 -14.99
N PHE A 27 -9.14 13.54 -14.48
CA PHE A 27 -9.64 13.38 -13.11
C PHE A 27 -10.35 12.04 -12.87
N ALA A 28 -11.12 11.55 -13.86
CA ALA A 28 -11.75 10.24 -13.76
C ALA A 28 -10.71 9.11 -13.69
N THR A 29 -9.65 9.21 -14.50
CA THR A 29 -8.53 8.25 -14.50
C THR A 29 -7.77 8.31 -13.18
N LEU A 30 -7.48 9.51 -12.66
CA LEU A 30 -6.81 9.71 -11.39
C LEU A 30 -7.62 9.12 -10.23
N LYS A 31 -8.92 9.37 -10.17
CA LYS A 31 -9.81 8.79 -9.15
C LYS A 31 -9.86 7.25 -9.24
N ALA A 32 -9.89 6.71 -10.45
CA ALA A 32 -9.87 5.26 -10.66
C ALA A 32 -8.55 4.63 -10.19
N LYS A 33 -7.41 5.27 -10.48
CA LYS A 33 -6.10 4.85 -9.98
C LYS A 33 -6.02 4.94 -8.46
N GLN A 34 -6.45 6.06 -7.88
CA GLN A 34 -6.52 6.23 -6.42
C GLN A 34 -7.37 5.15 -5.75
N LEU A 35 -8.49 4.74 -6.36
CA LEU A 35 -9.32 3.66 -5.84
C LEU A 35 -8.61 2.29 -5.91
N GLN A 36 -7.81 2.05 -6.95
CA GLN A 36 -7.04 0.81 -7.11
C GLN A 36 -5.83 0.74 -6.16
N GLU A 37 -5.20 1.88 -5.87
CA GLU A 37 -4.05 1.99 -4.97
C GLU A 37 -4.46 2.00 -3.48
N ARG A 38 -5.75 2.12 -3.18
CA ARG A 38 -6.27 2.04 -1.80
C ARG A 38 -6.25 0.60 -1.29
N MET A 39 -5.80 0.45 -0.05
CA MET A 39 -5.90 -0.79 0.69
C MET A 39 -7.36 -1.02 1.08
N ASN A 40 -8.04 -1.94 0.39
CA ASN A 40 -9.47 -2.22 0.57
C ASN A 40 -9.73 -3.34 1.59
N SER A 41 -8.70 -4.12 1.94
CA SER A 41 -8.80 -5.20 2.91
C SER A 41 -7.42 -5.53 3.49
N LEU A 42 -7.41 -6.00 4.73
CA LEU A 42 -6.23 -6.52 5.42
C LEU A 42 -6.62 -7.80 6.17
N ARG A 43 -5.67 -8.72 6.36
CA ARG A 43 -5.84 -9.90 7.23
C ARG A 43 -5.08 -9.68 8.53
N ASP A 44 -5.73 -9.95 9.65
CA ASP A 44 -5.10 -9.88 10.97
C ASP A 44 -4.26 -11.13 11.29
N GLU A 45 -3.64 -11.15 12.48
CA GLU A 45 -2.80 -12.26 12.95
C GLU A 45 -3.58 -13.57 13.13
N GLU A 46 -4.90 -13.51 13.26
CA GLU A 46 -5.81 -14.65 13.34
C GLU A 46 -6.47 -15.01 12.00
N ASP A 47 -5.93 -14.50 10.88
CA ASP A 47 -6.40 -14.72 9.51
C ASP A 47 -7.82 -14.20 9.20
N ARG A 48 -8.34 -13.27 10.01
CA ARG A 48 -9.65 -12.64 9.79
C ARG A 48 -9.52 -11.46 8.84
N GLU A 49 -10.46 -11.37 7.91
CA GLU A 49 -10.49 -10.31 6.91
C GLU A 49 -11.16 -9.03 7.47
N ILE A 50 -10.38 -7.95 7.52
CA ILE A 50 -10.83 -6.60 7.88
C ILE A 50 -11.03 -5.81 6.59
N ARG A 51 -12.22 -5.23 6.41
CA ARG A 51 -12.57 -4.40 5.23
C ARG A 51 -12.96 -2.97 5.58
N ASP A 52 -13.14 -2.68 6.86
CA ASP A 52 -13.50 -1.36 7.34
C ASP A 52 -12.26 -0.44 7.30
N GLU A 53 -12.39 0.72 6.65
CA GLU A 53 -11.27 1.63 6.40
C GLU A 53 -10.66 2.17 7.69
N GLU A 54 -11.49 2.54 8.67
CA GLU A 54 -11.05 3.04 9.96
C GLU A 54 -10.30 1.96 10.75
N THR A 55 -10.82 0.73 10.71
CA THR A 55 -10.19 -0.42 11.36
C THR A 55 -8.85 -0.77 10.71
N ILE A 56 -8.75 -0.74 9.36
CA ILE A 56 -7.48 -0.95 8.64
C ILE A 56 -6.47 0.11 9.05
N LEU A 57 -6.85 1.40 9.08
CA LEU A 57 -5.95 2.49 9.43
C LEU A 57 -5.43 2.36 10.86
N ASN A 58 -6.31 2.04 11.81
CA ASN A 58 -5.93 1.81 13.20
C ASN A 58 -5.01 0.60 13.36
N TYR A 59 -5.25 -0.49 12.62
CA TYR A 59 -4.39 -1.67 12.63
C TYR A 59 -2.99 -1.33 12.12
N VAL A 60 -2.90 -0.67 10.96
CA VAL A 60 -1.63 -0.25 10.37
C VAL A 60 -0.87 0.69 11.30
N TYR A 61 -1.56 1.66 11.91
CA TYR A 61 -0.94 2.57 12.87
C TYR A 61 -0.34 1.85 14.06
N LYS A 62 -1.10 0.93 14.69
CA LYS A 62 -0.62 0.13 15.82
C LYS A 62 0.58 -0.74 15.43
N TYR A 63 0.47 -1.45 14.32
CA TYR A 63 1.54 -2.32 13.83
C TYR A 63 2.87 -1.58 13.66
N TYR A 64 2.85 -0.41 13.00
CA TYR A 64 4.07 0.38 12.82
C TYR A 64 4.51 1.08 14.10
N ALA A 65 3.59 1.53 14.95
CA ALA A 65 3.94 2.05 16.25
C ALA A 65 4.71 1.01 17.06
N ASP A 66 4.22 -0.23 17.12
CA ASP A 66 4.88 -1.33 17.82
C ASP A 66 6.24 -1.65 17.19
N LEU A 67 6.30 -1.76 15.86
CA LEU A 67 7.56 -2.04 15.14
C LEU A 67 8.66 -1.02 15.45
N TYR A 68 8.32 0.27 15.56
CA TYR A 68 9.29 1.35 15.77
C TYR A 68 9.46 1.78 17.23
N THR A 69 8.61 1.31 18.15
CA THR A 69 8.75 1.57 19.60
C THR A 69 9.28 0.37 20.36
N GLN A 70 9.32 -0.82 19.75
CA GLN A 70 10.02 -1.96 20.29
C GLN A 70 11.49 -1.55 20.56
N PRO A 71 11.98 -1.72 21.81
CA PRO A 71 13.37 -1.49 22.10
C PRO A 71 14.19 -2.40 21.20
N ALA A 72 15.17 -1.82 20.51
CA ALA A 72 15.98 -2.56 19.56
C ALA A 72 16.48 -3.84 20.23
N ILE A 73 16.20 -4.98 19.60
CA ILE A 73 16.87 -6.26 19.89
C ILE A 73 18.33 -6.09 19.42
N SER A 74 19.08 -5.19 20.05
CA SER A 74 20.43 -4.83 19.62
C SER A 74 21.22 -4.26 20.80
N ALA A 75 21.35 -5.08 21.83
CA ALA A 75 22.56 -5.12 22.65
C ALA A 75 22.78 -6.54 23.20
N ALA A 76 21.71 -7.26 23.54
CA ALA A 76 21.80 -8.59 24.14
C ALA A 76 21.99 -9.75 23.13
N HIS A 77 21.31 -9.75 21.98
CA HIS A 77 21.39 -10.88 21.03
C HIS A 77 22.66 -10.91 20.15
N ARG A 78 23.55 -9.91 20.26
CA ARG A 78 24.83 -9.92 19.53
C ARG A 78 25.92 -10.69 20.28
N GLN A 79 25.80 -10.85 21.61
CA GLN A 79 26.82 -11.49 22.44
C GLN A 79 26.72 -13.02 22.40
N GLU A 80 25.52 -13.59 22.29
CA GLU A 80 25.33 -15.06 22.27
C GLU A 80 25.86 -15.72 20.97
N GLN A 81 25.90 -15.00 19.85
CA GLN A 81 26.46 -15.52 18.59
C GLN A 81 28.00 -15.46 18.52
N GLU A 82 28.63 -14.60 19.32
CA GLU A 82 30.10 -14.49 19.35
C GLU A 82 30.74 -15.53 20.28
N GLU A 83 30.02 -15.99 21.31
CA GLU A 83 30.52 -17.02 22.24
C GLU A 83 30.55 -18.42 21.61
N GLU A 84 29.60 -18.79 20.73
CA GLU A 84 29.63 -20.08 20.02
C GLU A 84 30.77 -20.19 18.99
N LEU A 85 31.29 -19.07 18.48
CA LEU A 85 32.36 -19.06 17.48
C LEU A 85 33.78 -19.18 18.07
N THR A 86 33.93 -19.05 19.40
CA THR A 86 35.25 -19.13 20.08
C THR A 86 35.52 -20.49 20.72
N LEU A 87 34.60 -21.45 20.60
CA LEU A 87 34.75 -22.81 21.13
C LEU A 87 35.15 -23.85 20.06
N ILE A 88 35.56 -23.39 18.87
CA ILE A 88 36.15 -24.21 17.82
C ILE A 88 37.57 -23.68 17.54
N ASP A 89 38.48 -23.94 18.47
CA ASP A 89 39.93 -24.13 18.23
C ASP A 89 40.52 -24.96 19.39
#